data_AF-A0A9X1QHM8-F1
#
_entry.id   AF-A0A9X1QHM8-F1
#
_cell.length_a   1.000
_cell.length_b   1.000
_cell.length_c   1.000
_cell.angle_alpha   90.00
_cell.angle_beta   90.00
_cell.angle_gamma   90.00
#
_symmetry.space_group_name_H-M   'P 1'
#
loop_
_entity.id
_entity.type
_entity.pdbx_description
1 polymer ?
#
loop_
_entity_poly.entity_id
_entity_poly.type
_entity_poly.pdbx_seq_one_letter_code
_entity_poly.pdbx_strand_id
1 'polypeptide(L)'
;MKRNTFTETQIVKILKELDSGKQANDVARENSISKATLYNWRKKYSGMGASELAELKALKEENRRLKHMYAELALDHRLAKEIIEKKL
;
A
#
# COMPACT_ATOMS: atom_id res chain seq x y z
N MET A 1 2.20 22.80 4.81
CA MET A 1 3.02 21.97 3.89
C MET A 1 2.09 21.06 3.09
N LYS A 2 2.09 21.14 1.76
CA LYS A 2 1.36 20.17 0.92
C LYS A 2 1.94 18.78 1.17
N ARG A 3 1.13 17.81 1.60
CA ARG A 3 1.53 16.40 1.62
C ARG A 3 1.58 15.91 0.17
N ASN A 4 2.75 15.94 -0.45
CA ASN A 4 2.95 15.17 -1.68
C ASN A 4 2.85 13.69 -1.31
N THR A 5 1.84 13.01 -1.84
CA THR A 5 1.65 11.58 -1.66
C THR A 5 2.51 10.87 -2.70
N PHE A 6 3.63 10.29 -2.26
CA PHE A 6 4.45 9.45 -3.12
C PHE A 6 3.79 8.08 -3.29
N THR A 7 3.70 7.62 -4.54
CA THR A 7 3.27 6.26 -4.87
C THR A 7 4.36 5.24 -4.49
N GLU A 8 3.99 3.99 -4.22
CA GLU A 8 4.98 2.96 -3.88
C GLU A 8 6.02 2.74 -5.00
N THR A 9 5.62 2.90 -6.26
CA THR A 9 6.53 2.82 -7.42
C THR A 9 7.54 3.97 -7.45
N GLN A 10 7.13 5.20 -7.12
CA GLN A 10 8.04 6.32 -6.97
C GLN A 10 9.03 6.08 -5.83
N ILE A 11 8.55 5.58 -4.69
CA ILE A 11 9.40 5.28 -3.54
C ILE A 11 10.49 4.27 -3.91
N VAL A 12 10.12 3.17 -4.56
CA VAL A 12 11.11 2.14 -4.95
C VAL A 12 12.08 2.65 -6.02
N LYS A 13 11.64 3.51 -6.95
CA LYS A 13 12.55 4.17 -7.90
C LYS A 13 13.61 5.00 -7.17
N ILE A 14 13.21 5.78 -6.18
CA ILE A 14 14.12 6.61 -5.36
C ILE A 14 15.08 5.72 -4.56
N LEU A 15 14.60 4.60 -4.00
CA LEU A 15 15.47 3.66 -3.29
C LEU A 15 16.49 2.98 -4.21
N LYS A 16 16.13 2.69 -5.46
CA LYS A 16 17.10 2.18 -6.45
C LYS A 16 18.22 3.16 -6.73
N GLU A 17 17.96 4.47 -6.72
CA GLU A 17 19.02 5.48 -6.86
C GLU A 17 20.00 5.43 -5.69
N LEU A 18 19.48 5.27 -4.47
CA LEU A 18 20.30 5.08 -3.27
C LEU A 18 21.10 3.77 -3.34
N ASP A 19 20.48 2.67 -3.74
CA ASP A 19 21.14 1.36 -3.86
C ASP A 19 22.14 1.30 -5.02
N SER A 20 22.02 2.17 -6.02
CA SER A 20 23.02 2.35 -7.09
C SER A 20 24.30 3.08 -6.65
N GLY A 21 24.36 3.52 -5.39
CA GLY A 21 25.53 4.15 -4.79
C GLY A 21 25.49 5.68 -4.73
N LYS A 22 24.38 6.33 -5.11
CA LYS A 22 24.23 7.78 -4.88
C LYS A 22 24.23 8.09 -3.38
N GLN A 23 24.78 9.24 -3.00
CA GLN A 23 24.76 9.68 -1.62
C GLN A 23 23.34 9.99 -1.15
N ALA A 24 23.00 9.54 0.07
CA ALA A 24 21.66 9.74 0.64
C ALA A 24 21.25 11.23 0.73
N ASN A 25 22.21 12.15 0.86
CA ASN A 25 21.97 13.59 0.88
C ASN A 25 21.44 14.09 -0.46
N ASP A 26 22.04 13.63 -1.54
CA ASP A 26 21.73 14.08 -2.90
C ASP A 26 20.38 13.51 -3.33
N VAL A 27 20.16 12.22 -3.09
CA VAL A 27 18.86 11.56 -3.35
C VAL A 27 17.73 12.26 -2.59
N ALA A 28 17.95 12.61 -1.32
CA ALA A 28 16.95 13.31 -0.52
C ALA A 28 16.65 14.72 -1.07
N ARG A 29 17.70 15.46 -1.48
CA ARG A 29 17.57 16.82 -2.03
C ARG A 29 16.89 16.82 -3.41
N GLU A 30 17.32 15.94 -4.31
CA GLU A 30 16.76 15.78 -5.67
C GLU A 30 15.25 15.47 -5.61
N ASN A 31 14.84 14.64 -4.66
CA ASN A 31 13.45 14.21 -4.51
C ASN A 31 12.63 15.07 -3.53
N SER A 32 13.20 16.15 -3.01
CA SER A 32 12.54 17.05 -2.03
C SER A 32 11.99 16.31 -0.81
N ILE A 33 12.72 15.32 -0.30
CA ILE A 33 12.39 14.55 0.90
C ILE A 33 13.46 14.71 1.97
N SER A 34 13.12 14.41 3.21
CA SER A 34 14.12 14.33 4.27
C SER A 34 14.91 13.01 4.19
N LYS A 35 16.14 13.00 4.68
CA LYS A 35 16.90 11.75 4.85
C LYS A 35 16.18 10.74 5.74
N ALA A 36 15.48 11.22 6.78
CA ALA A 36 14.68 10.35 7.66
C ALA A 36 13.58 9.64 6.86
N THR A 37 12.89 10.35 5.95
CA THR A 37 11.89 9.77 5.04
C THR A 37 12.53 8.68 4.16
N LEU A 38 13.68 8.96 3.57
CA LEU A 38 14.40 8.02 2.71
C LEU A 38 14.77 6.72 3.46
N TYR A 39 15.31 6.82 4.67
CA TYR A 39 15.64 5.64 5.49
C TYR A 39 14.40 4.88 5.98
N ASN A 40 13.32 5.57 6.31
CA ASN A 40 12.04 4.93 6.66
C ASN A 40 11.48 4.14 5.48
N TRP A 41 11.57 4.69 4.26
CA TRP A 41 11.21 3.96 3.05
C TRP A 41 12.12 2.77 2.80
N ARG A 42 13.43 2.93 2.98
CA ARG A 42 14.38 1.82 2.88
C ARG A 42 14.00 0.70 3.84
N LYS A 43 13.70 0.99 5.10
CA LYS A 43 13.25 -0.03 6.06
C LYS A 43 11.99 -0.78 5.61
N LYS A 44 11.06 -0.10 4.92
CA LYS A 44 9.76 -0.65 4.51
C LYS A 44 9.79 -1.37 3.16
N TYR A 45 10.63 -0.91 2.23
CA TYR A 45 10.61 -1.35 0.83
C TYR A 45 11.98 -1.87 0.34
N SER A 46 13.01 -1.93 1.20
CA SER A 46 14.31 -2.51 0.83
C SER A 46 14.14 -3.96 0.41
N GLY A 47 14.85 -4.35 -0.64
CA GLY A 47 14.76 -5.69 -1.23
C GLY A 47 13.52 -5.91 -2.08
N MET A 48 12.53 -4.99 -2.07
CA MET A 48 11.31 -5.12 -2.87
C MET A 48 11.56 -4.75 -4.33
N GLY A 49 11.60 -5.76 -5.19
CA GLY A 49 11.68 -5.65 -6.64
C GLY A 49 10.37 -5.20 -7.29
N ALA A 50 10.41 -5.00 -8.61
CA ALA A 50 9.22 -4.62 -9.39
C ALA A 50 8.12 -5.69 -9.36
N SER A 51 8.50 -6.98 -9.28
CA SER A 51 7.57 -8.11 -9.21
C SER A 51 6.81 -8.13 -7.89
N GLU A 52 7.51 -7.98 -6.76
CA GLU A 52 6.89 -7.96 -5.42
C GLU A 52 5.98 -6.75 -5.22
N LEU A 53 6.32 -5.61 -5.84
CA LEU A 53 5.44 -4.44 -5.91
C LEU A 53 4.14 -4.72 -6.69
N ALA A 54 4.24 -5.40 -7.83
CA ALA A 54 3.09 -5.76 -8.64
C ALA A 54 2.18 -6.75 -7.90
N GLU A 55 2.78 -7.75 -7.26
CA GLU A 55 2.09 -8.71 -6.42
C GLU A 55 1.41 -8.03 -5.21
N LEU A 56 2.11 -7.14 -4.51
CA LEU A 56 1.53 -6.38 -3.40
C LEU A 56 0.31 -5.55 -3.85
N LYS A 57 0.38 -4.94 -5.04
CA LYS A 57 -0.75 -4.17 -5.59
C LYS A 57 -1.93 -5.10 -5.92
N ALA A 58 -1.67 -6.24 -6.54
CA ALA A 58 -2.70 -7.24 -6.84
C ALA A 58 -3.38 -7.77 -5.57
N LEU A 59 -2.58 -8.12 -4.55
CA LEU A 59 -3.07 -8.59 -3.25
C LEU A 59 -3.90 -7.53 -2.53
N LYS A 60 -3.51 -6.25 -2.59
CA LYS A 60 -4.29 -5.15 -2.01
C LYS A 60 -5.65 -5.00 -2.69
N GLU A 61 -5.71 -5.09 -4.02
CA GLU A 61 -6.97 -4.98 -4.75
C GLU A 61 -7.87 -6.18 -4.50
N GLU A 62 -7.32 -7.40 -4.50
CA GLU A 62 -8.10 -8.59 -4.19
C GLU A 62 -8.61 -8.57 -2.74
N ASN A 63 -7.79 -8.12 -1.79
CA ASN A 63 -8.24 -7.97 -0.40
C ASN A 63 -9.38 -6.96 -0.27
N ARG A 64 -9.33 -5.85 -1.03
CA ARG A 64 -10.42 -4.87 -1.09
C ARG A 64 -11.70 -5.50 -1.66
N ARG A 65 -11.59 -6.27 -2.75
CA ARG A 65 -12.72 -6.97 -3.38
C ARG A 65 -13.34 -7.99 -2.43
N LEU A 66 -12.52 -8.81 -1.79
CA LEU A 66 -12.96 -9.81 -0.81
C LEU A 66 -13.66 -9.18 0.39
N LYS A 67 -13.14 -8.06 0.92
CA LYS A 67 -13.79 -7.33 2.01
C LYS A 67 -15.16 -6.79 1.61
N HIS A 68 -15.29 -6.29 0.39
CA HIS A 68 -16.56 -5.79 -0.12
C HIS A 68 -17.60 -6.93 -0.24
N MET A 69 -17.23 -8.02 -0.90
CA MET A 69 -18.09 -9.20 -1.04
C MET A 69 -18.51 -9.78 0.32
N TYR A 70 -17.59 -9.85 1.28
CA TYR A 70 -17.89 -10.32 2.62
C TYR A 70 -18.88 -9.39 3.34
N ALA A 71 -18.72 -8.07 3.20
CA ALA A 71 -19.65 -7.11 3.80
C ALA A 71 -21.06 -7.24 3.23
N GLU A 72 -21.20 -7.38 1.91
CA GLU A 72 -22.49 -7.62 1.25
C GLU A 72 -23.13 -8.92 1.74
N LEU A 73 -22.37 -10.02 1.72
CA LEU A 73 -22.87 -11.32 2.20
C LEU A 73 -23.27 -11.28 3.68
N ALA A 74 -22.51 -10.58 4.52
CA ALA A 74 -22.82 -10.44 5.94
C ALA A 74 -24.12 -9.65 6.16
N LEU A 75 -24.38 -8.62 5.34
CA LEU A 75 -25.63 -7.87 5.39
C LEU A 75 -26.82 -8.73 4.96
N ASP A 76 -26.70 -9.46 3.84
CA ASP A 76 -27.74 -10.36 3.34
C ASP A 76 -28.06 -11.47 4.35
N HIS A 77 -27.02 -12.07 4.94
CA HIS A 77 -27.18 -13.09 5.96
C HIS A 77 -27.88 -12.55 7.22
N ARG A 78 -27.55 -11.31 7.64
CA ARG A 78 -28.24 -10.67 8.77
C ARG A 78 -29.73 -10.44 8.44
N LEU A 79 -30.03 -9.91 7.26
CA LEU A 79 -31.41 -9.70 6.81
C LEU A 79 -32.19 -11.03 6.77
N ALA A 80 -31.58 -12.09 6.22
CA ALA A 80 -32.20 -13.41 6.15
C ALA A 80 -32.55 -13.95 7.55
N LYS A 81 -31.63 -13.81 8.52
CA LYS A 81 -31.90 -14.19 9.91
C LYS A 81 -33.05 -13.40 10.52
N GLU A 82 -33.08 -12.08 10.36
CA GLU A 82 -34.16 -11.24 10.87
C GLU A 82 -35.53 -11.62 10.27
N ILE A 83 -35.58 -11.98 8.98
CA ILE A 83 -36.81 -12.43 8.32
C ILE A 83 -37.27 -13.78 8.88
N ILE A 84 -36.34 -14.72 9.11
CA ILE A 84 -36.65 -16.03 9.69
C ILE A 84 -37.18 -15.87 11.11
N GLU A 85 -36.49 -15.07 11.94
CA GLU A 85 -36.90 -14.80 13.33
C GLU A 85 -38.27 -14.12 13.41
N LYS A 86 -38.62 -13.23 12.46
CA LYS A 86 -39.95 -12.59 12.42
C LYS A 86 -41.08 -13.50 11.92
N LYS A 87 -40.75 -14.63 11.28
CA LYS A 87 -41.73 -15.59 10.75
C LYS A 87 -42.01 -16.76 11.71
N LEU A 88 -41.17 -16.94 12.72
CA LEU A 88 -41.33 -17.88 13.83
C LEU A 88 -42.06 -17.19 15.00
#